data_AF-A0ABD5HZZ4-F1
#
_entry.id   AF-A0ABD5HZZ4-F1
#
_cell.length_a   1.000
_cell.length_b   1.000
_cell.length_c   1.000
_cell.angle_alpha   90.00
_cell.angle_beta   90.00
_cell.angle_gamma   90.00
#
_symmetry.space_group_name_H-M   'P 1'
#
loop_
_entity.id
_entity.type
_entity.pdbx_description
1 polymer ?
#
loop_
_entity_poly.entity_id
_entity_poly.type
_entity_poly.pdbx_seq_one_letter_code
_entity_poly.pdbx_strand_id
1 'polypeptide(L)'
;MLVKYPRTLHVPWSIGVTSDDRVLQNMDGFETQEVIVLEKLDGENTSLYKDAIHARSLSSGHHPSRTWVKTLQGSMGYRIPEGWRICGENVYACHSIHYTALTSYFYVFSIWNEKNECLSWPL
;
A
#
# COMPACT_ATOMS: atom_id res chain seq x y z
N MET A 1 9.26 14.71 2.32
CA MET A 1 9.20 14.50 0.84
C MET A 1 8.26 13.33 0.57
N LEU A 2 7.38 13.43 -0.43
CA LEU A 2 6.48 12.31 -0.77
C LEU A 2 7.23 11.24 -1.58
N VAL A 3 7.04 9.97 -1.24
CA VAL A 3 7.74 8.83 -1.85
C VAL A 3 6.74 7.91 -2.54
N LYS A 4 6.97 7.61 -3.82
CA LYS A 4 6.17 6.66 -4.59
C LYS A 4 6.36 5.24 -4.05
N TYR A 5 5.27 4.54 -3.73
CA TYR A 5 5.35 3.15 -3.27
C TYR A 5 5.99 2.23 -4.34
N PRO A 6 6.94 1.35 -3.96
CA PRO A 6 7.59 0.43 -4.90
C PRO A 6 6.57 -0.47 -5.62
N ARG A 7 6.98 -1.07 -6.74
CA ARG A 7 6.17 -2.09 -7.41
C ARG A 7 6.35 -3.41 -6.65
N THR A 8 5.26 -4.13 -6.42
CA THR A 8 5.33 -5.55 -6.04
C THR A 8 5.46 -6.36 -7.31
N LEU A 9 6.48 -7.22 -7.36
CA LEU A 9 6.73 -8.09 -8.52
C LEU A 9 5.83 -9.32 -8.47
N HIS A 10 5.44 -9.81 -9.65
CA HIS A 10 4.76 -11.09 -9.79
C HIS A 10 5.72 -12.24 -9.52
N VAL A 11 5.21 -13.34 -8.97
CA VAL A 11 5.97 -14.59 -8.85
C VAL A 11 6.10 -15.28 -10.23
N PRO A 12 7.15 -16.09 -10.48
CA PRO A 12 7.44 -16.64 -11.81
C PRO A 12 6.32 -17.46 -12.45
N TRP A 13 5.46 -18.07 -11.62
CA TRP A 13 4.33 -18.90 -12.05
C TRP A 13 2.98 -18.15 -12.05
N SER A 14 2.99 -16.82 -11.94
CA SER A 14 1.77 -16.02 -12.00
C SER A 14 1.09 -16.17 -13.36
N ILE A 15 -0.21 -16.45 -13.37
CA ILE A 15 -1.04 -16.46 -14.58
C ILE A 15 -1.47 -15.03 -14.94
N GLY A 16 -1.65 -14.75 -16.22
CA GLY A 16 -2.22 -13.47 -16.69
C GLY A 16 -1.29 -12.26 -16.64
N VAL A 17 0.03 -12.47 -16.60
CA VAL A 17 1.04 -11.40 -16.68
C VAL A 17 0.97 -10.69 -18.04
N THR A 18 0.95 -9.36 -18.03
CA THR A 18 0.93 -8.49 -19.21
C THR A 18 2.28 -7.80 -19.42
N SER A 19 2.44 -7.04 -20.52
CA SER A 19 3.69 -6.33 -20.84
C SER A 19 4.09 -5.26 -19.82
N ASP A 20 3.14 -4.73 -19.06
CA ASP A 20 3.37 -3.69 -18.05
C ASP A 20 3.83 -4.24 -16.69
N ASP A 21 3.67 -5.56 -16.50
CA ASP A 21 4.03 -6.25 -15.28
C ASP A 21 5.53 -6.54 -15.20
N ARG A 22 5.98 -6.83 -13.99
CA ARG A 22 7.37 -7.19 -13.71
C ARG A 22 7.34 -8.46 -12.88
N VAL A 23 8.14 -9.44 -13.29
CA VAL A 23 8.16 -10.79 -12.73
C VAL A 23 9.51 -11.02 -12.08
N LEU A 24 9.53 -11.65 -10.91
CA LEU A 24 10.74 -12.17 -10.29
C LEU A 24 11.38 -13.23 -11.19
N GLN A 25 12.71 -13.32 -11.17
CA GLN A 25 13.42 -14.38 -11.92
C GLN A 25 13.24 -15.75 -11.26
N ASN A 26 13.31 -15.79 -9.92
CA ASN A 26 13.13 -16.98 -9.09
C ASN A 26 12.66 -16.56 -7.68
N MET A 27 12.54 -17.53 -6.78
CA MET A 27 12.11 -17.32 -5.40
C MET A 27 13.23 -17.49 -4.38
N ASP A 28 14.47 -17.69 -4.83
CA ASP A 28 15.62 -18.06 -4.00
C ASP A 28 15.84 -17.06 -2.84
N GLY A 29 15.53 -15.78 -3.07
CA GLY A 29 15.61 -14.72 -2.06
C GLY A 29 14.67 -14.88 -0.86
N PHE A 30 13.71 -15.82 -0.92
CA PHE A 30 12.76 -16.10 0.16
C PHE A 30 13.02 -17.42 0.90
N GLU A 31 13.85 -18.33 0.38
CA GLU A 31 13.96 -19.71 0.88
C GLU A 31 14.43 -19.84 2.34
N THR A 32 15.23 -18.90 2.81
CA THR A 32 15.81 -18.89 4.16
C THR A 32 15.25 -17.78 5.04
N GLN A 33 14.20 -17.11 4.57
CA GLN A 33 13.63 -15.95 5.21
C GLN A 33 12.32 -16.31 5.88
N GLU A 34 11.98 -15.59 6.95
CA GLU A 34 10.62 -15.58 7.43
C GLU A 34 9.76 -14.76 6.47
N VAL A 35 8.70 -15.38 5.94
CA VAL A 35 7.84 -14.75 4.93
C VAL A 35 6.45 -14.55 5.49
N ILE A 36 6.00 -13.31 5.49
CA ILE A 36 4.61 -12.95 5.80
C ILE A 36 3.83 -12.85 4.49
N VAL A 37 2.74 -13.61 4.41
CA VAL A 37 1.81 -13.58 3.27
C VAL A 37 0.52 -12.91 3.73
N LEU A 38 0.14 -11.84 3.03
CA LEU A 38 -1.09 -11.10 3.27
C LEU A 38 -2.04 -11.24 2.09
N GLU A 39 -3.34 -11.11 2.35
CA GLU A 39 -4.33 -10.97 1.29
C GLU A 39 -4.08 -9.66 0.52
N LYS A 40 -4.03 -9.76 -0.81
CA LYS A 40 -3.92 -8.59 -1.68
C LYS A 40 -5.32 -8.10 -2.05
N LEU A 41 -5.70 -6.95 -1.50
CA LEU A 41 -6.96 -6.29 -1.85
C LEU A 41 -6.86 -5.55 -3.21
N ASP A 42 -8.02 -5.34 -3.82
CA ASP A 42 -8.23 -4.62 -5.07
C ASP A 42 -8.83 -3.24 -4.77
N GLY A 43 -7.96 -2.26 -4.58
CA GLY A 43 -8.35 -0.88 -4.34
C GLY A 43 -7.32 0.10 -4.87
N GLU A 44 -7.12 1.19 -4.13
CA GLU A 44 -6.13 2.20 -4.43
C GLU A 44 -5.02 2.22 -3.39
N ASN A 45 -3.81 1.84 -3.81
CA ASN A 45 -2.60 2.05 -3.01
C ASN A 45 -2.48 3.52 -2.57
N THR A 46 -2.40 3.72 -1.26
CA THR A 46 -2.44 5.03 -0.62
C THR A 46 -1.39 5.10 0.50
N SER A 47 -0.65 6.21 0.55
CA SER A 47 0.39 6.48 1.56
C SER A 47 0.00 7.67 2.42
N LEU A 48 -0.04 7.48 3.73
CA LEU A 48 -0.35 8.49 4.75
C LEU A 48 0.94 8.95 5.42
N TYR A 49 1.07 10.25 5.60
CA TYR A 49 2.12 10.94 6.33
C TYR A 49 1.48 11.78 7.43
N LYS A 50 2.33 12.43 8.22
CA LYS A 50 1.89 13.32 9.30
C LYS A 50 0.92 14.40 8.83
N ASP A 51 1.21 15.01 7.70
CA ASP A 51 0.53 16.19 7.15
C ASP A 51 0.11 16.02 5.67
N ALA A 52 0.29 14.83 5.11
CA ALA A 52 0.03 14.57 3.70
C ALA A 52 -0.51 13.16 3.43
N ILE A 53 -1.10 13.00 2.26
CA ILE A 53 -1.55 11.72 1.71
C ILE A 53 -1.44 11.75 0.18
N HIS A 54 -1.10 10.61 -0.42
CA HIS A 54 -1.13 10.45 -1.87
C HIS A 54 -1.47 9.02 -2.29
N ALA A 55 -2.09 8.86 -3.46
CA ALA A 55 -2.15 7.57 -4.13
C ALA A 55 -0.76 7.14 -4.62
N ARG A 56 -0.58 5.94 -5.14
CA ARG A 56 0.72 5.50 -5.67
C ARG A 56 1.35 6.48 -6.67
N SER A 57 0.54 7.10 -7.53
CA SER A 57 1.02 8.19 -8.39
C SER A 57 1.01 9.52 -7.63
N LEU A 58 2.17 10.18 -7.54
CA LEU A 58 2.34 11.46 -6.84
C LEU A 58 1.62 12.64 -7.55
N SER A 59 1.31 12.48 -8.83
CA SER A 59 0.59 13.48 -9.64
C SER A 59 -0.93 13.27 -9.66
N SER A 60 -1.47 12.40 -8.81
CA SER A 60 -2.91 12.13 -8.76
C SER A 60 -3.67 13.36 -8.22
N GLY A 61 -4.54 13.94 -9.05
CA GLY A 61 -5.45 15.02 -8.63
C GLY A 61 -6.51 14.52 -7.65
N HIS A 62 -7.29 15.43 -7.06
CA HIS A 62 -8.36 15.07 -6.11
C HIS A 62 -9.38 14.09 -6.73
N HIS A 63 -9.80 13.07 -5.97
CA HIS A 63 -10.88 12.16 -6.35
C HIS A 63 -11.80 11.91 -5.14
N PRO A 64 -13.14 11.97 -5.28
CA PRO A 64 -14.09 11.83 -4.16
C PRO A 64 -13.93 10.56 -3.33
N SER A 65 -13.51 9.45 -3.95
CA SER A 65 -13.25 8.18 -3.25
C SER A 65 -12.13 8.25 -2.21
N ARG A 66 -11.31 9.31 -2.22
CA ARG A 66 -10.25 9.53 -1.23
C ARG A 66 -10.71 10.32 -0.01
N THR A 67 -11.95 10.82 0.00
CA THR A 67 -12.46 11.62 1.11
C THR A 67 -12.37 10.87 2.44
N TRP A 68 -12.74 9.59 2.46
CA TRP A 68 -12.69 8.78 3.68
C TRP A 68 -11.27 8.64 4.22
N VAL A 69 -10.30 8.25 3.38
CA VAL A 69 -8.90 8.06 3.79
C VAL A 69 -8.20 9.40 4.10
N LYS A 70 -8.61 10.50 3.46
CA LYS A 70 -8.16 11.85 3.81
C LYS A 70 -8.66 12.27 5.19
N THR A 71 -9.91 11.95 5.54
CA THR A 71 -10.43 12.18 6.90
C THR A 71 -9.68 11.33 7.94
N LEU A 72 -9.38 10.08 7.62
CA LEU A 72 -8.54 9.22 8.47
C LEU A 72 -7.15 9.86 8.68
N GLN A 73 -6.50 10.33 7.61
CA GLN A 73 -5.23 11.02 7.73
C GLN A 73 -5.35 12.30 8.57
N GLY A 74 -6.39 13.10 8.39
CA GLY A 74 -6.61 14.30 9.21
C GLY A 74 -6.85 14.01 10.69
N SER A 75 -7.45 12.85 11.04
CA SER A 75 -7.79 12.50 12.43
C SER A 75 -6.64 11.85 13.21
N MET A 76 -5.69 11.20 12.52
CA MET A 76 -4.57 10.50 13.19
C MET A 76 -3.19 10.87 12.67
N GLY A 77 -3.09 11.68 11.61
CA GLY A 77 -1.83 12.03 10.95
C GLY A 77 -0.82 12.63 11.92
N TYR A 78 -1.25 13.49 12.85
CA TYR A 78 -0.36 14.08 13.88
C TYR A 78 0.37 13.05 14.76
N ARG A 79 -0.09 11.79 14.79
CA ARG A 79 0.52 10.68 15.52
C ARG A 79 1.60 9.95 14.72
N ILE A 80 1.66 10.18 13.40
CA ILE A 80 2.70 9.62 12.53
C ILE A 80 3.98 10.46 12.73
N PRO A 81 5.12 9.83 13.06
CA PRO A 81 6.38 10.56 13.20
C PRO A 81 6.79 11.30 11.92
N GLU A 82 7.59 12.34 12.08
CA GLU A 82 8.10 13.11 10.94
C GLU A 82 8.92 12.21 9.99
N GLY A 83 8.69 12.34 8.69
CA GLY A 83 9.36 11.51 7.68
C GLY A 83 8.86 10.06 7.56
N TRP A 84 7.99 9.59 8.46
CA TRP A 84 7.42 8.25 8.37
C TRP A 84 6.22 8.21 7.41
N ARG A 85 5.97 7.03 6.85
CA ARG A 85 4.79 6.78 6.01
C ARG A 85 4.12 5.45 6.32
N ILE A 86 2.80 5.47 6.38
CA ILE A 86 1.95 4.28 6.49
C ILE A 86 1.34 4.03 5.11
N CYS A 87 1.59 2.84 4.55
CA CYS A 87 1.07 2.45 3.25
C CYS A 87 0.00 1.39 3.41
N GLY A 88 -1.11 1.58 2.71
CA GLY A 88 -2.24 0.68 2.74
C GLY A 88 -3.08 0.78 1.47
N GLU A 89 -4.07 -0.08 1.39
CA GLU A 89 -5.03 -0.14 0.30
C GLU A 89 -6.31 0.59 0.71
N ASN A 90 -6.70 1.63 -0.05
CA ASN A 90 -8.00 2.29 0.08
C ASN A 90 -9.03 1.54 -0.78
N VAL A 91 -9.97 0.86 -0.15
CA VAL A 91 -11.01 0.04 -0.80
C VAL A 91 -12.40 0.71 -0.76
N TYR A 92 -12.44 2.03 -0.56
CA TYR A 92 -13.72 2.77 -0.51
C TYR A 92 -14.48 2.74 -1.83
N ALA A 93 -13.78 2.97 -2.95
CA ALA A 93 -14.38 2.78 -4.28
C ALA A 93 -14.31 1.31 -4.67
N CYS A 94 -15.36 0.80 -5.30
CA CYS A 94 -15.28 -0.48 -6.00
C CYS A 94 -14.38 -0.31 -7.22
N HIS A 95 -13.33 -1.12 -7.29
CA HIS A 95 -12.51 -1.28 -8.49
C HIS A 95 -13.09 -2.43 -9.32
N SER A 96 -12.39 -3.56 -9.40
CA SER A 96 -12.83 -4.77 -10.10
C SER A 96 -13.59 -5.72 -9.17
N ILE A 97 -13.30 -5.69 -7.87
CA ILE A 97 -13.94 -6.54 -6.86
C ILE A 97 -14.84 -5.69 -5.96
N HIS A 98 -16.10 -6.12 -5.81
CA HIS A 98 -17.03 -5.53 -4.86
C HIS A 98 -16.98 -6.27 -3.52
N TYR A 99 -16.42 -5.64 -2.50
CA TYR A 99 -16.33 -6.21 -1.15
C TYR A 99 -17.59 -5.91 -0.33
N THR A 100 -18.20 -6.95 0.24
CA THR A 100 -19.46 -6.84 1.00
C THR A 100 -19.29 -6.96 2.52
N ALA A 101 -18.14 -7.46 2.99
CA ALA A 101 -17.86 -7.74 4.40
C ALA A 101 -16.62 -6.98 4.91
N LEU A 102 -16.49 -5.70 4.50
CA LEU A 102 -15.38 -4.85 4.93
C LEU A 102 -15.51 -4.45 6.39
N THR A 103 -14.42 -4.54 7.13
CA THR A 103 -14.27 -4.04 8.51
C THR A 103 -13.77 -2.59 8.56
N SER A 104 -13.19 -2.09 7.46
CA SER A 104 -12.67 -0.73 7.27
C SER A 104 -12.61 -0.42 5.78
N TYR A 105 -12.27 0.82 5.40
CA TYR A 105 -11.98 1.19 4.01
C TYR A 105 -10.49 1.41 3.74
N PHE A 106 -9.63 1.29 4.76
CA PHE A 106 -8.17 1.36 4.60
C PHE A 106 -7.49 0.22 5.36
N TYR A 107 -6.72 -0.58 4.62
CA TYR A 107 -6.01 -1.75 5.14
C TYR A 107 -4.50 -1.55 4.98
N VAL A 108 -3.78 -1.47 6.10
CA VAL A 108 -2.33 -1.26 6.12
C VAL A 108 -1.60 -2.54 5.71
N PHE A 109 -0.60 -2.41 4.84
CA PHE A 109 0.28 -3.53 4.46
C PHE A 109 1.77 -3.24 4.69
N SER A 110 2.19 -1.97 4.90
CA SER A 110 3.58 -1.66 5.26
C SER A 110 3.72 -0.29 5.94
N ILE A 111 4.75 -0.15 6.77
CA ILE A 111 5.13 1.11 7.43
C ILE A 111 6.61 1.35 7.17
N TRP A 112 6.98 2.60 6.90
CA TRP A 112 8.35 2.97 6.56
C TRP A 112 8.81 4.15 7.40
N ASN A 113 10.06 4.09 7.86
CA ASN A 113 10.67 5.11 8.71
C ASN A 113 11.21 6.31 7.91
N GLU A 114 11.82 7.27 8.60
CA GLU A 114 12.40 8.48 8.02
C GLU A 114 13.58 8.24 7.07
N LYS A 115 14.21 7.05 7.17
CA LYS A 115 15.28 6.60 6.27
C LYS A 115 14.75 5.87 5.04
N ASN A 116 13.42 5.78 4.90
CA ASN A 116 12.74 5.00 3.87
C ASN A 116 13.11 3.51 3.92
N GLU A 117 13.23 2.97 5.14
CA GLU A 117 13.35 1.54 5.41
C GLU A 117 11.97 1.00 5.82
N CYS A 118 11.57 -0.13 5.21
CA CYS A 118 10.32 -0.80 5.59
C CYS A 118 10.51 -1.50 6.93
N LEU A 119 9.59 -1.27 7.87
CA LEU A 119 9.59 -1.96 9.15
C LEU A 119 9.19 -3.42 8.95
N SER A 120 9.76 -4.31 9.77
CA SER A 120 9.38 -5.72 9.82
C SER A 120 7.98 -5.87 10.41
N TRP A 121 7.33 -7.00 10.11
CA TRP A 121 6.09 -7.36 10.77
C TRP A 121 6.35 -7.65 12.26
N PRO A 122 5.49 -7.21 13.19
CA PRO A 122 5.58 -7.63 14.57
C PRO A 122 5.15 -9.11 14.67
N LEU A 123 6.00 -9.94 15.25
CA LEU A 123 5.71 -11.34 15.58
C LEU A 123 5.08 -11.45 16.98
#